data_AF-A0A356J956-F1
#
_entry.id   AF-A0A356J956-F1
#
_cell.length_a   1.000
_cell.length_b   1.000
_cell.length_c   1.000
_cell.angle_alpha   90.00
_cell.angle_beta   90.00
_cell.angle_gamma   90.00
#
_symmetry.space_group_name_H-M   'P 1'
#
loop_
_entity.id
_entity.type
_entity.pdbx_description
1 polymer ?
#
loop_
_entity_poly.entity_id
_entity_poly.type
_entity_poly.pdbx_seq_one_letter_code
_entity_poly.pdbx_strand_id
1 'polypeptide(L)'
;MNETTVEESVKIFLMGQFGAFSMTPLPYFGVWMDGEVIHYDECCRYEVSFVGKEHIPKLLEFLSDVAIATEEICLYVSAGQYTCLLYPASTD
;
A
#
# COMPACT_ATOMS: atom_id res chain seq x y z
N MET A 1 5.61 -23.46 -0.15
CA MET A 1 5.84 -22.22 -0.92
C MET A 1 5.68 -21.10 0.09
N ASN A 2 6.72 -20.30 0.33
CA ASN A 2 6.59 -19.18 1.27
C ASN A 2 5.48 -18.26 0.74
N GLU A 3 4.48 -17.97 1.56
CA GLU A 3 3.49 -16.94 1.27
C GLU A 3 4.22 -15.60 1.18
N THR A 4 4.21 -14.97 0.01
CA THR A 4 4.72 -13.62 -0.18
C THR A 4 3.90 -12.69 0.71
N THR A 5 4.56 -11.98 1.63
CA THR A 5 3.85 -11.02 2.48
C THR A 5 3.35 -9.82 1.66
N VAL A 6 2.40 -9.08 2.19
CA VAL A 6 1.97 -7.80 1.59
C VAL A 6 3.16 -6.86 1.42
N GLU A 7 4.05 -6.83 2.42
CA GLU A 7 5.27 -6.03 2.37
C GLU A 7 6.20 -6.43 1.21
N GLU A 8 6.47 -7.73 1.01
CA GLU A 8 7.25 -8.21 -0.13
C GLU A 8 6.57 -7.88 -1.46
N SER A 9 5.24 -8.04 -1.53
CA SER A 9 4.45 -7.72 -2.73
C SER A 9 4.57 -6.24 -3.12
N VAL A 10 4.51 -5.34 -2.14
CA VAL A 10 4.75 -3.90 -2.34
C VAL A 10 6.15 -3.65 -2.88
N LYS A 11 7.19 -4.23 -2.27
CA LYS A 11 8.59 -4.04 -2.73
C LYS A 11 8.79 -4.55 -4.16
N ILE A 12 8.25 -5.72 -4.48
CA ILE A 12 8.33 -6.32 -5.83
C ILE A 12 7.62 -5.43 -6.85
N PHE A 13 6.41 -4.98 -6.54
CA PHE A 13 5.65 -4.10 -7.42
C PHE A 13 6.38 -2.78 -7.69
N LEU A 14 6.84 -2.10 -6.63
CA LEU A 14 7.47 -0.80 -6.77
C LEU A 14 8.78 -0.89 -7.57
N MET A 15 9.59 -1.91 -7.29
CA MET A 15 10.82 -2.17 -8.06
C MET A 15 10.51 -2.50 -9.52
N GLY A 16 9.51 -3.36 -9.79
CA GLY A 16 9.16 -3.79 -11.14
C GLY A 16 8.51 -2.70 -12.00
N GLN A 17 7.69 -1.83 -11.42
CA GLN A 17 6.98 -0.77 -12.14
C GLN A 17 7.78 0.53 -12.26
N PHE A 18 8.56 0.90 -11.24
CA PHE A 18 9.23 2.20 -11.18
C PHE A 18 10.75 2.11 -11.24
N GLY A 19 11.33 0.91 -11.12
CA GLY A 19 12.78 0.67 -11.18
C GLY A 19 13.55 1.07 -9.91
N ALA A 20 12.92 1.83 -9.00
CA ALA A 20 13.47 2.18 -7.70
C ALA A 20 12.34 2.69 -6.77
N PHE A 21 12.57 2.57 -5.46
CA PHE A 21 11.76 3.20 -4.41
C PHE A 21 12.63 3.52 -3.20
N SER A 22 12.21 4.48 -2.37
CA SER A 22 12.76 4.70 -1.04
C SER A 22 11.82 4.13 0.01
N MET A 23 12.40 3.60 1.09
CA MET A 23 11.68 3.09 2.25
C MET A 23 12.18 3.81 3.49
N THR A 24 11.27 4.40 4.25
CA THR A 24 11.58 5.08 5.50
C THR A 24 10.79 4.45 6.63
N PRO A 25 11.44 3.84 7.66
CA PRO A 25 10.73 3.41 8.86
C PRO A 25 10.19 4.64 9.58
N LEU A 26 8.95 4.55 10.06
CA LEU A 26 8.29 5.64 10.76
C LEU A 26 8.56 5.53 12.27
N PRO A 27 8.74 6.66 12.99
CA PRO A 27 9.08 6.65 14.41
C PRO A 27 7.88 6.32 15.31
N TYR A 28 6.81 5.74 14.75
CA TYR A 28 5.57 5.39 15.43
C TYR A 28 5.04 4.06 14.91
N PHE A 29 4.36 3.33 15.78
CA PHE A 29 3.69 2.07 15.44
C PHE A 29 2.29 2.35 14.86
N GLY A 30 1.87 1.48 13.94
CA GLY A 30 0.48 1.32 13.58
C GLY A 30 -0.24 0.63 14.73
N VAL A 31 -1.44 1.10 15.04
CA VAL A 31 -2.27 0.51 16.11
C VAL A 31 -3.67 0.31 15.56
N TRP A 32 -4.15 -0.93 15.60
CA TRP A 32 -5.51 -1.28 15.18
C TRP A 32 -6.07 -2.37 16.08
N MET A 33 -7.39 -2.57 16.00
CA MET A 33 -8.09 -3.60 16.76
C MET A 33 -8.60 -4.68 15.82
N ASP A 34 -8.45 -5.94 16.24
CA ASP A 34 -9.14 -7.10 15.68
C ASP A 34 -10.02 -7.69 16.79
N GLY A 35 -11.33 -7.38 16.74
CA GLY A 35 -12.24 -7.63 17.86
C GLY A 35 -11.83 -6.89 19.13
N GLU A 36 -11.44 -7.64 20.18
CA GLU A 36 -10.94 -7.09 21.44
C GLU A 36 -9.40 -7.07 21.54
N VAL A 37 -8.71 -7.59 20.52
CA VAL A 37 -7.24 -7.67 20.48
C VAL A 37 -6.68 -6.38 19.88
N ILE A 38 -5.72 -5.76 20.57
CA ILE A 38 -4.99 -4.60 20.07
C ILE A 38 -3.68 -5.09 19.43
N HIS A 39 -3.48 -4.73 18.17
CA HIS A 39 -2.26 -5.01 17.42
C HIS A 39 -1.38 -3.76 17.35
N TYR A 40 -0.07 -3.98 17.40
CA TYR A 40 0.97 -2.97 17.21
C TYR A 40 1.94 -3.48 16.16
N ASP A 41 2.23 -2.66 15.15
CA ASP A 41 3.18 -3.05 14.10
C ASP A 41 4.01 -1.86 13.60
N GLU A 42 5.21 -2.16 13.12
CA GLU A 42 6.14 -1.16 12.60
C GLU A 42 5.60 -0.58 11.29
N CYS A 43 5.37 0.73 11.28
CA CYS A 43 4.93 1.39 10.06
C CYS A 43 6.13 1.80 9.19
N CYS A 44 6.02 1.57 7.89
CA CYS A 44 6.98 2.03 6.90
C CYS A 44 6.30 2.92 5.86
N ARG A 45 7.02 3.93 5.40
CA ARG A 45 6.64 4.74 4.24
C ARG A 45 7.44 4.29 3.02
N TYR A 46 6.73 3.93 1.96
CA TYR A 46 7.30 3.65 0.64
C TYR A 46 7.02 4.82 -0.29
N GLU A 47 8.06 5.33 -0.95
CA GLU A 47 7.96 6.47 -1.86
C GLU A 47 8.59 6.14 -3.21
N VAL A 48 7.90 6.51 -4.28
CA VAL A 48 8.37 6.43 -5.66
C VAL A 48 8.22 7.79 -6.33
N SER A 49 9.14 8.11 -7.23
CA SER A 49 9.10 9.31 -8.04
C SER A 49 9.16 8.93 -9.51
N PHE A 50 8.23 9.45 -10.30
CA PHE A 50 8.14 9.22 -11.73
C PHE A 50 7.68 10.50 -12.42
N VAL A 51 8.00 10.63 -13.70
CA VAL A 51 7.56 11.76 -14.52
C VAL A 51 6.10 11.53 -14.93
N GLY A 52 5.31 12.60 -14.95
CA GLY A 52 3.93 12.55 -15.42
C GLY A 52 2.94 11.88 -14.45
N LYS A 53 1.74 11.57 -14.94
CA LYS A 53 0.62 10.99 -14.16
C LYS A 53 0.20 9.61 -14.65
N GLU A 54 0.81 9.14 -15.73
CA GLU A 54 0.55 7.88 -16.45
C GLU A 54 0.71 6.64 -15.57
N HIS A 55 1.57 6.69 -14.55
CA HIS A 55 1.76 5.55 -13.63
C HIS A 55 0.81 5.55 -12.43
N ILE A 56 0.07 6.65 -12.18
CA ILE A 56 -0.87 6.73 -11.05
C ILE A 56 -1.97 5.66 -11.15
N PRO A 57 -2.64 5.44 -12.30
CA PRO A 57 -3.64 4.39 -12.41
C PRO A 57 -3.11 3.00 -12.05
N LYS A 58 -1.89 2.65 -12.47
CA LYS A 58 -1.28 1.34 -12.18
C LYS A 58 -0.96 1.18 -10.69
N LEU A 59 -0.52 2.25 -10.03
CA LEU A 59 -0.33 2.27 -8.58
C LEU A 59 -1.66 2.07 -7.84
N LEU A 60 -2.73 2.75 -8.27
CA LEU A 60 -4.05 2.60 -7.64
C LEU A 60 -4.64 1.19 -7.84
N GLU A 61 -4.46 0.59 -9.02
CA GLU A 61 -4.85 -0.80 -9.29
C GLU A 61 -4.14 -1.77 -8.32
N PHE A 62 -2.81 -1.63 -8.18
CA PHE A 62 -2.06 -2.46 -7.24
C PHE A 62 -2.48 -2.25 -5.78
N LEU A 63 -2.72 -1.01 -5.37
CA LEU A 63 -3.20 -0.72 -4.01
C LEU A 63 -4.61 -1.28 -3.78
N SER A 64 -5.46 -1.35 -4.81
CA SER A 64 -6.76 -2.01 -4.73
C SER A 64 -6.57 -3.52 -4.48
N ASP A 65 -5.64 -4.17 -5.18
CA ASP A 65 -5.32 -5.59 -4.96
C ASP A 65 -4.79 -5.83 -3.54
N VAL A 66 -3.96 -4.92 -3.02
CA VAL A 66 -3.48 -4.97 -1.63
C VAL A 66 -4.64 -4.85 -0.64
N ALA A 67 -5.59 -3.93 -0.88
CA ALA A 67 -6.77 -3.79 -0.02
C ALA A 67 -7.60 -5.08 0.01
N ILE A 68 -7.80 -5.73 -1.14
CA ILE A 68 -8.49 -7.04 -1.23
C ILE A 68 -7.71 -8.10 -0.45
N ALA A 69 -6.39 -8.20 -0.66
CA ALA A 69 -5.55 -9.21 -0.02
C ALA A 69 -5.43 -9.05 1.50
N THR A 70 -5.68 -7.84 2.02
CA THR A 70 -5.66 -7.51 3.45
C THR A 70 -7.06 -7.45 4.07
N GLU A 71 -8.10 -7.72 3.28
CA GLU A 71 -9.51 -7.61 3.69
C GLU A 71 -9.89 -6.21 4.20
N GLU A 72 -9.17 -5.18 3.75
CA GLU A 72 -9.41 -3.79 4.14
C GLU A 72 -10.58 -3.19 3.35
N ILE A 73 -11.44 -2.44 4.05
CA ILE A 73 -12.60 -1.77 3.43
C ILE A 73 -12.14 -0.72 2.40
N CYS A 74 -11.07 0.01 2.73
CA CYS A 74 -10.45 1.00 1.84
C CYS A 74 -9.06 1.38 2.34
N LEU A 75 -8.21 1.87 1.44
CA LEU A 75 -6.92 2.47 1.76
C LEU A 75 -6.99 3.99 1.64
N TYR A 76 -6.40 4.70 2.59
CA TYR A 76 -6.16 6.14 2.45
C TYR A 76 -4.90 6.38 1.62
N VAL A 77 -5.05 7.03 0.47
CA VAL A 77 -3.96 7.25 -0.50
C VAL A 77 -3.65 8.73 -0.61
N SER A 78 -2.35 9.06 -0.60
CA SER A 78 -1.83 10.41 -0.87
C SER A 78 -0.80 10.35 -2.00
N ALA A 79 -1.09 10.98 -3.13
CA ALA A 79 -0.22 11.04 -4.30
C ALA A 79 -0.03 12.50 -4.77
N GLY A 80 1.12 13.09 -4.40
CA GLY A 80 1.41 14.50 -4.67
C GLY A 80 0.40 15.43 -4.00
N GLN A 81 -0.44 16.08 -4.79
CA GLN A 81 -1.50 17.00 -4.33
C GLN A 81 -2.88 16.34 -4.22
N TYR A 82 -2.98 15.04 -4.44
CA TYR A 82 -4.23 14.28 -4.39
C TYR A 82 -4.27 13.42 -3.14
N THR A 83 -5.37 13.49 -2.41
CA THR A 83 -5.69 12.58 -1.29
C THR A 83 -7.07 11.98 -1.52
N CYS A 84 -7.20 10.67 -1.42
CA CYS A 84 -8.49 9.98 -1.59
C CYS A 84 -8.57 8.70 -0.76
N LEU A 85 -9.80 8.22 -0.56
CA LEU A 85 -10.04 6.85 -0.14
C LEU A 85 -10.13 5.98 -1.40
N LEU A 86 -9.29 4.95 -1.44
CA LEU A 86 -9.30 3.92 -2.47
C LEU A 86 -10.08 2.73 -1.93
N TYR A 87 -11.22 2.44 -2.54
CA TYR A 87 -11.98 1.24 -2.25
C TYR A 87 -11.50 0.11 -3.17
N PRO A 88 -11.38 -1.13 -2.67
CA PRO A 88 -11.11 -2.27 -3.53
C PRO A 88 -12.18 -2.36 -4.62
N ALA A 89 -11.78 -2.68 -5.85
CA ALA A 89 -12.72 -2.90 -6.94
C ALA A 89 -13.69 -4.02 -6.55
N SER A 90 -14.99 -3.78 -6.64
CA SER A 90 -16.01 -4.79 -6.41
C SER A 90 -15.75 -5.98 -7.35
N THR A 91 -15.46 -7.15 -6.80
CA THR A 91 -15.62 -8.41 -7.52
C THR A 91 -17.13 -8.67 -7.64
N ASP A 92 -17.73 -8.17 -8.71
CA ASP A 92 -19.05 -8.65 -9.18
C ASP A 92 -18.95 -10.11 -9.66
#